data_AF-A0AAV9AU33-F1
#
_entry.id   AF-A0AAV9AU33-F1
#
_cell.length_a   1.000
_cell.length_b   1.000
_cell.length_c   1.000
_cell.angle_alpha   90.00
_cell.angle_beta   90.00
_cell.angle_gamma   90.00
#
_symmetry.space_group_name_H-M   'P 1'
#
loop_
_entity.id
_entity.type
_entity.pdbx_description
1 polymer ?
#
loop_
_entity_poly.entity_id
_entity_poly.type
_entity_poly.pdbx_seq_one_letter_code
_entity_poly.pdbx_strand_id
1 'polypeptide(L)'
;MAFTGTLEKCKACDKTVYVVDLLSADGISYHKSCFRCSHCRGTLVMSNYSSMDGVLYCKPHFEQLFKETGNFSKNFQTCKNRISKCYH
;
A
#
# COMPACT_ATOMS: atom_id res chain seq x y z
N MET A 1 -14.96 27.78 -17.69
CA MET A 1 -13.85 27.33 -16.81
C MET A 1 -13.72 25.82 -16.98
N ALA A 2 -12.75 25.36 -17.79
CA ALA A 2 -12.50 23.94 -17.94
C ALA A 2 -11.63 23.50 -16.77
N PHE A 3 -12.25 22.89 -15.76
CA PHE A 3 -11.51 22.20 -14.71
C PHE A 3 -10.95 20.93 -15.35
N THR A 4 -9.74 21.03 -15.90
CA THR A 4 -8.96 19.87 -16.35
C THR A 4 -8.48 19.11 -15.11
N GLY A 5 -9.42 18.49 -14.41
CA GLY A 5 -9.10 17.49 -13.40
C GLY A 5 -8.41 16.33 -14.12
N THR A 6 -7.22 15.97 -13.67
CA THR A 6 -6.46 14.84 -14.21
C THR A 6 -7.34 13.57 -14.19
N LEU A 7 -7.50 12.89 -15.34
CA LEU A 7 -8.32 11.67 -15.49
C LEU A 7 -7.52 10.42 -15.10
N GLU A 8 -6.75 10.50 -14.02
CA GLU A 8 -5.92 9.39 -13.57
C GLU A 8 -6.82 8.31 -12.98
N LYS A 9 -6.67 7.06 -13.44
CA LYS A 9 -7.47 5.94 -12.92
C LYS A 9 -6.70 5.16 -11.87
N CYS A 10 -7.33 4.92 -10.74
CA CYS A 10 -6.75 4.11 -9.68
C CYS A 10 -6.68 2.65 -10.10
N LYS A 11 -5.50 2.03 -10.11
CA LYS A 11 -5.39 0.60 -10.41
C LYS A 11 -6.03 -0.31 -9.35
N ALA A 12 -6.15 0.18 -8.11
CA ALA A 12 -6.68 -0.61 -7.00
C ALA A 12 -8.22 -0.61 -6.88
N CYS A 13 -8.90 0.45 -7.35
CA CYS A 13 -10.37 0.54 -7.30
C CYS A 13 -11.03 0.89 -8.64
N ASP A 14 -10.24 1.08 -9.69
CA ASP A 14 -10.64 1.49 -11.05
C ASP A 14 -11.40 2.82 -11.16
N LYS A 15 -11.50 3.58 -10.07
CA LYS A 15 -12.14 4.90 -10.02
C LYS A 15 -11.16 5.99 -10.40
N THR A 16 -11.69 7.11 -10.88
CA THR A 16 -10.91 8.33 -11.11
C THR A 16 -10.33 8.84 -9.80
N VAL A 17 -9.05 9.19 -9.85
CA VAL A 17 -8.28 9.74 -8.74
C VAL A 17 -8.19 11.24 -8.96
N TYR A 18 -8.74 12.00 -8.02
CA TYR A 18 -8.58 13.44 -8.01
C TYR A 18 -7.16 13.82 -7.58
N VAL A 19 -6.67 14.97 -8.05
CA VAL A 19 -5.34 15.50 -7.71
C VAL A 19 -5.06 15.54 -6.20
N VAL A 20 -6.09 15.71 -5.37
CA VAL A 20 -5.99 15.71 -3.90
C VAL A 20 -5.62 14.33 -3.34
N ASP A 21 -6.06 13.25 -3.97
CA ASP A 21 -5.81 11.85 -3.56
C ASP A 21 -4.84 11.13 -4.49
N LEU A 22 -4.33 11.82 -5.52
CA LEU A 22 -3.42 11.29 -6.51
C LEU A 22 -2.11 10.88 -5.87
N LEU A 23 -1.82 9.59 -5.99
CA LEU A 23 -0.59 8.97 -5.53
C LEU A 23 -0.01 8.14 -6.67
N SER A 24 1.10 8.61 -7.24
CA SER A 24 1.78 7.92 -8.34
C SER A 24 2.90 7.03 -7.79
N ALA A 25 2.79 5.72 -7.97
CA ALA A 25 3.77 4.73 -7.54
C ALA A 25 4.12 3.81 -8.72
N ASP A 26 5.41 3.68 -9.03
CA ASP A 26 5.88 2.82 -10.14
C ASP A 26 5.26 3.17 -11.51
N GLY A 27 4.91 4.45 -11.71
CA GLY A 27 4.20 4.92 -12.91
C GLY A 27 2.70 4.61 -12.93
N ILE A 28 2.14 4.07 -11.85
CA ILE A 28 0.71 3.76 -11.72
C ILE A 28 0.06 4.70 -10.71
N SER A 29 -1.12 5.20 -11.05
CA SER A 29 -1.91 6.09 -10.19
C SER A 29 -2.78 5.29 -9.22
N TYR A 30 -2.73 5.69 -7.95
CA TYR A 30 -3.49 5.12 -6.83
C TYR A 30 -4.13 6.22 -5.99
N HIS A 31 -5.17 5.88 -5.24
CA HIS A 31 -5.63 6.77 -4.16
C HIS A 31 -4.75 6.58 -2.93
N LYS A 32 -4.50 7.66 -2.18
CA LYS A 32 -3.87 7.62 -0.85
C LYS A 32 -4.48 6.54 0.07
N SER A 33 -5.81 6.40 0.05
CA SER A 33 -6.54 5.38 0.84
C SER A 33 -6.53 3.98 0.22
N CYS A 34 -6.32 3.85 -1.09
CA CYS A 34 -6.24 2.55 -1.75
C CYS A 34 -4.83 1.95 -1.72
N PHE A 35 -3.84 2.73 -1.30
CA PHE A 35 -2.46 2.31 -1.18
C PHE A 35 -2.31 1.37 0.03
N ARG A 36 -2.50 0.07 -0.21
CA ARG A 36 -2.52 -0.96 0.83
C ARG A 36 -1.72 -2.17 0.41
N CYS A 37 -1.13 -2.85 1.39
CA CYS A 37 -0.33 -4.04 1.13
C CYS A 37 -1.21 -5.21 0.65
N SER A 38 -0.75 -5.95 -0.36
CA SER A 38 -1.47 -7.14 -0.83
C SER A 38 -1.57 -8.24 0.25
N HIS A 39 -0.52 -8.44 1.04
CA HIS A 39 -0.46 -9.47 2.09
C HIS A 39 -1.29 -9.14 3.33
N CYS A 40 -1.05 -7.99 3.97
CA CYS A 40 -1.72 -7.66 5.23
C CYS A 40 -2.92 -6.71 5.09
N ARG A 41 -3.16 -6.19 3.88
CA ARG A 41 -4.18 -5.14 3.60
C ARG A 41 -4.05 -3.89 4.47
N GLY A 42 -2.90 -3.71 5.14
CA GLY A 42 -2.60 -2.52 5.92
C GLY A 42 -2.38 -1.31 5.02
N THR A 43 -2.86 -0.15 5.46
CA THR A 43 -2.63 1.12 4.78
C THR A 43 -1.14 1.42 4.75
N LEU A 44 -0.60 1.58 3.54
CA LEU A 44 0.77 1.94 3.28
C LEU A 44 0.86 3.44 3.06
N VAL A 45 1.98 4.01 3.49
CA VAL A 45 2.33 5.40 3.19
C VAL A 45 3.41 5.42 2.13
N MET A 46 3.44 6.46 1.30
CA MET A 46 4.48 6.67 0.28
C MET A 46 5.90 6.63 0.87
N SER A 47 6.04 6.97 2.15
CA SER A 47 7.33 6.96 2.86
C SER A 47 7.81 5.56 3.25
N ASN A 48 6.94 4.54 3.23
CA ASN A 48 7.21 3.23 3.84
C ASN A 48 6.58 2.05 3.05
N TYR A 49 6.53 2.16 1.73
CA TYR A 49 6.07 1.10 0.83
C TYR A 49 7.22 0.55 -0.01
N SER A 50 6.98 -0.64 -0.58
CA SER A 50 7.83 -1.28 -1.58
C SER A 50 6.93 -1.87 -2.66
N SER A 51 7.17 -1.52 -3.93
CA SER A 51 6.44 -2.08 -5.07
C SER A 51 7.29 -3.13 -5.78
N MET A 52 6.69 -4.27 -6.13
CA MET A 52 7.29 -5.28 -7.00
C MET A 52 6.26 -5.72 -8.03
N ASP A 53 6.59 -5.61 -9.32
CA ASP A 53 5.74 -6.07 -10.44
C ASP A 53 4.30 -5.49 -10.40
N GLY A 54 4.17 -4.21 -10.00
CA GLY A 54 2.88 -3.55 -9.83
C GLY A 54 2.08 -3.97 -8.59
N VAL A 55 2.67 -4.76 -7.69
CA VAL A 55 2.07 -5.16 -6.40
C VAL A 55 2.72 -4.41 -5.24
N LEU A 56 1.88 -3.87 -4.35
CA LEU A 56 2.32 -3.08 -3.19
C LEU A 56 2.53 -3.95 -1.96
N TYR A 57 3.68 -3.79 -1.32
CA TYR A 57 4.08 -4.47 -0.11
C TYR A 57 4.55 -3.48 0.97
N CYS A 58 4.39 -3.88 2.23
CA CYS A 58 5.06 -3.21 3.35
C CYS A 58 6.54 -3.56 3.33
N LYS A 59 7.44 -2.68 3.78
CA LYS A 59 8.86 -3.03 3.99
C LYS A 59 9.09 -4.39 4.65
N PRO A 60 8.48 -4.71 5.82
CA PRO A 60 8.69 -6.01 6.45
C PRO A 60 8.17 -7.20 5.62
N HIS A 61 7.03 -7.04 4.92
CA HIS A 61 6.51 -8.11 4.07
C HIS A 61 7.35 -8.26 2.81
N PHE A 62 7.78 -7.17 2.19
CA PHE A 62 8.66 -7.21 1.02
C PHE A 62 9.97 -7.93 1.36
N GLU A 63 10.62 -7.57 2.47
CA GLU A 63 11.82 -8.26 2.93
C GLU A 63 11.57 -9.74 3.24
N GLN A 64 10.39 -10.07 3.81
CA GLN A 64 9.98 -11.46 4.02
C GLN A 64 9.79 -12.21 2.70
N LEU A 65 9.06 -11.66 1.72
CA LEU A 65 8.82 -12.24 0.39
C LEU A 65 10.11 -12.49 -0.40
N PHE A 66 11.05 -11.54 -0.31
CA PHE A 66 12.36 -11.71 -0.93
C PHE A 66 13.21 -12.76 -0.21
N LYS A 67 13.10 -12.86 1.11
CA LYS A 67 13.81 -13.85 1.91
C LYS A 67 13.19 -15.24 1.84
N GLU A 68 11.87 -15.38 1.72
CA GLU A 68 11.19 -16.68 1.67
C GLU A 68 11.40 -17.39 0.32
N THR A 69 11.66 -16.63 -0.76
CA THR A 69 12.21 -17.19 -2.01
C THR A 69 13.60 -17.85 -1.79
N GLY A 70 14.30 -17.51 -0.70
CA GLY A 70 15.53 -18.15 -0.24
C GLY A 70 15.40 -18.69 1.19
N ASN A 71 14.65 -19.78 1.38
CA ASN A 71 14.55 -20.61 2.60
C ASN A 71 15.29 -20.06 3.84
N PHE A 72 14.60 -19.29 4.67
CA PHE A 72 15.04 -19.08 6.05
C PHE A 72 13.87 -19.01 7.01
N SER A 73 13.71 -20.09 7.76
CA SER A 73 12.86 -20.17 8.94
C SER A 73 13.41 -19.24 10.02
N LYS A 74 12.64 -18.24 10.48
CA LYS A 74 12.42 -17.91 11.90
C LYS A 74 11.66 -16.58 12.11
N ASN A 75 10.45 -16.73 12.68
CA ASN A 75 9.82 -15.91 13.74
C ASN A 75 10.45 -14.54 14.07
N PHE A 76 9.80 -13.45 13.65
CA PHE A 76 9.89 -12.18 14.36
C PHE A 76 8.52 -11.47 14.40
N GLN A 77 7.80 -11.77 15.47
CA GLN A 77 6.97 -10.82 16.25
C GLN A 77 6.00 -9.93 15.46
N THR A 78 4.78 -10.44 15.29
CA THR A 78 3.61 -9.59 15.08
C THR A 78 3.22 -8.90 16.39
N CYS A 79 3.90 -7.82 16.76
CA CYS A 79 3.34 -6.83 17.67
C CYS A 79 2.22 -6.06 16.94
N LYS A 80 1.13 -6.78 16.63
CA LYS A 80 -0.18 -6.18 16.39
C LYS A 80 -0.59 -5.52 17.70
N ASN A 81 -0.24 -4.24 17.84
CA ASN A 81 -0.82 -3.36 18.83
C ASN A 81 -2.31 -3.21 18.52
N ARG A 82 -3.10 -4.20 18.96
CA ARG A 82 -4.55 -4.17 18.99
C ARG A 82 -4.96 -3.34 20.22
N ILE A 83 -4.62 -2.05 20.22
CA ILE A 83 -5.33 -1.08 21.07
C ILE A 83 -6.63 -0.75 20.33
N SER A 84 -7.50 -1.75 20.32
CA SER A 84 -8.93 -1.60 20.18
C SER A 84 -9.50 -1.87 21.58
N LYS A 85 -9.34 -0.91 22.49
CA LYS A 85 -10.28 -0.77 23.60
C LYS A 85 -10.91 0.60 23.47
N CYS A 86 -12.17 0.53 23.10
CA CYS A 86 -13.10 1.61 22.90
C CYS A 86 -13.19 2.48 24.14
N TYR A 87 -13.39 3.78 23.91
CA TYR A 87 -14.22 4.63 24.75
C TYR A 87 -15.43 3.87 25.31
N HIS A 88 -15.53 3.77 26.64
CA HIS A 88 -16.74 4.10 27.40
C HIS A 88 -16.37 4.32 28.88
#